data_AF-E3J3E5-F1
#
_entry.id   AF-E3J3E5-F1
#
_cell.length_a   1.000
_cell.length_b   1.000
_cell.length_c   1.000
_cell.angle_alpha   90.00
_cell.angle_beta   90.00
_cell.angle_gamma   90.00
#
_symmetry.space_group_name_H-M   'P 1'
#
loop_
_entity.id
_entity.type
_entity.pdbx_description
1 polymer ?
#
loop_
_entity_poly.entity_id
_entity_poly.type
_entity_poly.pdbx_seq_one_letter_code
_entity_poly.pdbx_strand_id
1 'polypeptide(L)'
;MTERKKILLRLDPAVHDALARWAGDELRSTNAQIEFLLRGALASAGRLPSAVGRMPRRGRPPAAEADGAREPDPVLAPDPVLGADDTEAPDEITDEAPDDGAGETPPGREPTPDA
;
A
#
# COMPACT_ATOMS: atom_id res chain seq x y z
N MET A 1 -5.24 25.69 -12.21
CA MET A 1 -3.97 25.57 -11.46
C MET A 1 -2.84 25.51 -12.48
N THR A 2 -1.68 26.14 -12.26
CA THR A 2 -0.51 25.88 -13.10
C THR A 2 -0.06 24.45 -12.80
N GLU A 3 -0.12 23.57 -13.79
CA GLU A 3 0.27 22.18 -13.63
C GLU A 3 1.75 22.10 -13.24
N ARG A 4 2.06 21.38 -12.14
CA ARG A 4 3.44 21.22 -11.67
C ARG A 4 4.08 20.04 -12.38
N LYS A 5 5.12 20.32 -13.15
CA LYS A 5 5.90 19.26 -13.83
C LYS A 5 6.79 18.55 -12.81
N LYS A 6 6.56 17.24 -12.62
CA LYS A 6 7.45 16.37 -11.85
C LYS A 6 8.59 15.91 -12.77
N ILE A 7 9.83 16.11 -12.34
CA ILE A 7 11.03 15.66 -13.06
C ILE A 7 11.94 14.91 -12.10
N LEU A 8 12.61 13.87 -12.59
CA LEU A 8 13.69 13.20 -11.85
C LEU A 8 14.98 13.99 -12.06
N LEU A 9 15.44 14.68 -11.02
CA LEU A 9 16.69 15.41 -11.05
C LEU A 9 17.84 14.49 -10.61
N ARG A 10 18.87 14.35 -11.46
CA ARG A 10 20.12 13.71 -11.05
C ARG A 10 20.98 14.76 -10.38
N LEU A 11 21.30 14.53 -9.11
CA LEU A 11 22.13 15.41 -8.30
C LEU A 11 23.18 14.57 -7.58
N ASP A 12 24.35 15.15 -7.37
CA ASP A 12 25.34 14.58 -6.46
C ASP A 12 24.73 14.47 -5.04
N PRO A 13 24.89 13.34 -4.33
CA PRO A 13 24.30 13.16 -3.00
C PRO A 13 24.73 14.22 -1.98
N ALA A 14 25.99 14.65 -2.00
CA ALA A 14 26.48 15.66 -1.06
C ALA A 14 25.84 17.03 -1.33
N VAL A 15 25.58 17.36 -2.61
CA VAL A 15 24.87 18.58 -2.98
C VAL A 15 23.41 18.52 -2.57
N HIS A 16 22.76 17.37 -2.75
CA HIS A 16 21.39 17.16 -2.26
C HIS A 16 21.30 17.40 -0.74
N ASP A 17 22.24 16.82 0.01
CA ASP A 17 22.24 16.94 1.47
C ASP A 17 22.52 18.36 1.94
N ALA A 18 23.40 19.09 1.26
CA ALA A 18 23.64 20.50 1.54
C ALA A 18 22.37 21.35 1.29
N LEU A 19 21.65 21.10 0.20
CA LEU A 19 20.38 21.77 -0.10
C LEU A 19 19.30 21.43 0.92
N ALA A 20 19.21 20.16 1.35
CA ALA A 20 18.24 19.73 2.35
C ALA A 20 18.47 20.40 3.71
N ARG A 21 19.74 20.50 4.15
CA ARG A 21 20.11 21.21 5.39
C ARG A 21 19.77 22.69 5.30
N TRP A 22 20.16 23.37 4.21
CA TRP A 22 19.85 24.79 4.02
C TRP A 22 18.34 25.05 3.95
N ALA A 23 17.59 24.18 3.28
CA ALA A 23 16.13 24.27 3.27
C ALA A 23 15.55 24.17 4.69
N GLY A 24 16.08 23.25 5.51
CA GLY A 24 15.72 23.09 6.92
C GLY A 24 15.98 24.36 7.75
N ASP A 25 17.16 24.97 7.58
CA ASP A 25 17.53 26.22 8.28
C ASP A 25 16.58 27.38 7.92
N GLU A 26 16.11 27.42 6.67
CA GLU A 26 15.12 28.41 6.22
C GLU A 26 13.67 27.99 6.48
N LEU A 27 13.42 26.83 7.09
CA LEU A 27 12.10 26.21 7.31
C LEU A 27 11.33 25.87 6.01
N ARG A 28 12.01 25.72 4.86
CA ARG A 28 11.43 25.37 3.55
C ARG A 28 11.52 23.87 3.32
N SER A 29 10.65 23.35 2.45
CA SER A 29 10.90 22.04 1.87
C SER A 29 12.06 22.13 0.87
N THR A 30 12.79 21.03 0.69
CA THR A 30 13.89 20.94 -0.28
C THR A 30 13.44 21.34 -1.68
N ASN A 31 12.24 20.93 -2.11
CA ASN A 31 11.71 21.30 -3.43
C ASN A 31 11.43 22.82 -3.55
N ALA A 32 10.92 23.45 -2.49
CA ALA A 32 10.73 24.90 -2.47
C ALA A 32 12.06 25.66 -2.48
N GLN A 33 13.09 25.13 -1.83
CA GLN A 33 14.45 25.70 -1.88
C GLN A 33 15.04 25.59 -3.29
N ILE A 34 14.93 24.42 -3.93
CA ILE A 34 15.38 24.21 -5.32
C ILE A 34 14.68 25.18 -6.26
N GLU A 35 13.35 25.32 -6.17
CA GLU A 35 12.60 26.24 -7.02
C GLU A 35 13.04 27.71 -6.81
N PHE A 36 13.25 28.12 -5.55
CA PHE A 36 13.72 29.47 -5.23
C PHE A 36 15.08 29.76 -5.88
N LEU A 37 16.03 28.82 -5.80
CA LEU A 37 17.35 28.93 -6.41
C LEU A 37 17.29 28.98 -7.92
N LEU A 38 16.49 28.10 -8.56
CA LEU A 38 16.35 28.08 -10.00
C LEU A 38 15.75 29.39 -10.54
N ARG A 39 14.73 29.94 -9.86
CA ARG A 39 14.15 31.24 -10.22
C ARG A 39 15.16 32.37 -10.08
N GLY A 40 15.93 32.37 -8.99
CA GLY A 40 17.02 33.34 -8.78
C GLY A 40 18.06 33.26 -9.89
N ALA A 41 18.57 32.06 -10.18
CA ALA A 41 19.56 31.84 -11.24
C ALA A 41 19.04 32.25 -12.63
N LEU A 42 17.79 31.91 -12.96
CA LEU A 42 17.17 32.34 -14.22
C LEU A 42 16.99 33.85 -14.30
N ALA A 43 16.59 34.50 -13.20
CA ALA A 43 16.46 35.95 -13.15
C ALA A 43 17.81 36.66 -13.33
N SER A 44 18.84 36.21 -12.60
CA SER A 44 20.21 36.73 -12.72
C SER A 44 20.80 36.52 -14.11
N ALA A 45 20.43 35.43 -14.79
CA ALA A 45 20.85 35.17 -16.17
C ALA A 45 20.01 35.92 -17.22
N GLY A 46 18.98 36.69 -16.83
CA GLY A 46 18.06 37.36 -17.75
C GLY A 46 17.17 36.40 -18.56
N ARG A 47 16.99 35.16 -18.08
CA ARG A 47 16.26 34.07 -18.75
C ARG A 47 14.93 33.72 -18.09
N LEU A 48 14.53 34.45 -17.06
CA LEU A 48 13.26 34.20 -16.38
C LEU A 48 12.09 34.57 -17.32
N PRO A 49 11.18 33.62 -17.64
CA PRO A 49 10.02 33.94 -18.47
C PRO A 49 9.10 34.99 -17.80
N SER A 50 8.44 35.83 -18.60
CA SER A 50 7.49 36.83 -18.08
C SER A 50 6.21 36.21 -17.48
N ALA A 51 5.89 34.97 -17.89
CA ALA A 51 4.69 34.26 -17.47
C ALA A 51 4.84 33.50 -16.13
N VAL A 52 5.99 33.57 -15.46
CA VAL A 52 6.18 32.79 -14.23
C VAL A 52 5.38 33.42 -13.09
N GLY A 53 4.34 32.71 -12.64
CA GLY A 53 3.48 33.13 -11.53
C GLY A 53 4.23 33.30 -10.20
N ARG A 54 3.64 34.05 -9.27
CA ARG A 54 4.18 34.27 -7.92
C ARG A 54 4.32 32.95 -7.17
N MET A 55 5.40 32.81 -6.41
CA MET A 55 5.63 31.63 -5.57
C MET A 55 4.48 31.50 -4.54
N PRO A 56 3.82 30.32 -4.42
CA PRO A 56 2.74 30.13 -3.46
C PRO A 56 3.21 30.37 -2.03
N ARG A 57 2.36 30.98 -1.20
CA ARG A 57 2.66 31.19 0.22
C ARG A 57 2.64 29.87 0.98
N ARG A 58 3.47 29.78 2.03
CA ARG A 58 3.52 28.62 2.92
C ARG A 58 2.16 28.33 3.56
N GLY A 59 1.90 27.04 3.79
CA GLY A 59 0.93 26.57 4.78
C GLY A 59 -0.53 26.50 4.34
N ARG A 60 -0.90 26.98 3.15
CA ARG A 60 -2.28 26.84 2.65
C ARG A 60 -2.28 26.24 1.24
N PRO A 61 -2.65 24.95 1.07
CA PRO A 61 -3.05 24.50 -0.25
C PRO A 61 -4.22 25.40 -0.72
N PRO A 62 -4.20 25.91 -1.96
CA PRO A 62 -5.37 26.57 -2.52
C PRO A 62 -6.55 25.59 -2.44
N ALA A 63 -7.72 26.07 -2.02
CA ALA A 63 -8.91 25.24 -1.88
C ALA A 63 -9.46 24.86 -3.26
N ALA A 64 -8.86 23.86 -3.88
CA ALA A 64 -9.40 23.03 -4.95
C ALA A 64 -8.49 21.79 -5.05
N GLU A 65 -9.08 20.60 -5.11
CA GLU A 65 -8.42 19.28 -5.20
C GLU A 65 -8.02 18.66 -3.85
N ALA A 66 -8.98 18.64 -2.93
CA ALA A 66 -9.13 17.52 -1.99
C ALA A 66 -10.09 16.49 -2.60
N ASP A 67 -9.78 15.97 -3.79
CA ASP A 67 -10.40 14.74 -4.31
C ASP A 67 -9.59 14.24 -5.51
N GLY A 68 -8.98 13.06 -5.41
CA GLY A 68 -8.13 12.51 -6.47
C GLY A 68 -7.04 11.56 -5.97
N ALA A 69 -7.47 10.37 -5.55
CA ALA A 69 -6.69 9.14 -5.51
C ALA A 69 -5.38 9.14 -4.71
N ARG A 70 -5.48 8.79 -3.44
CA ARG A 70 -4.48 7.91 -2.81
C ARG A 70 -4.55 6.57 -3.55
N GLU A 71 -3.70 6.36 -4.56
CA GLU A 71 -3.42 4.99 -5.01
C GLU A 71 -2.90 4.23 -3.78
N PRO A 72 -3.48 3.09 -3.40
CA PRO A 72 -2.89 2.25 -2.37
C PRO A 72 -1.54 1.75 -2.91
N ASP A 73 -0.49 1.83 -2.07
CA ASP A 73 0.79 1.20 -2.36
C ASP A 73 0.55 -0.25 -2.79
N PRO A 74 1.09 -0.72 -3.93
CA PRO A 74 1.13 -2.15 -4.18
C PRO A 74 2.06 -2.72 -3.11
N VAL A 75 1.44 -3.34 -2.09
CA VAL A 75 2.13 -4.26 -1.20
C VAL A 75 2.97 -5.18 -2.08
N LEU A 76 4.29 -5.12 -1.90
CA LEU A 76 5.23 -6.05 -2.49
C LEU A 76 4.73 -7.45 -2.11
N ALA A 77 4.07 -8.12 -3.05
CA ALA A 77 3.68 -9.51 -2.88
C ALA A 77 4.97 -10.29 -2.58
N PRO A 78 5.04 -11.10 -1.52
CA PRO A 78 6.16 -12.01 -1.37
C PRO A 78 6.20 -12.93 -2.60
N ASP A 79 7.41 -13.21 -3.10
CA ASP A 79 7.65 -14.07 -4.25
C ASP A 79 6.85 -15.38 -4.13
N PRO A 80 6.14 -15.85 -5.18
CA PRO A 80 5.45 -17.12 -5.12
C PRO A 80 6.47 -18.25 -5.02
N VAL A 81 6.52 -18.89 -3.86
CA VAL A 81 7.19 -20.18 -3.71
C VAL A 81 6.45 -21.21 -4.57
N LEU A 82 7.09 -21.62 -5.66
CA LEU A 82 6.70 -22.81 -6.42
C LEU A 82 6.92 -24.04 -5.52
N GLY A 83 5.81 -24.54 -4.97
CA GLY A 83 5.73 -25.81 -4.26
C GLY A 83 4.30 -26.30 -4.34
N ALA A 84 4.05 -27.19 -5.30
CA ALA A 84 2.80 -27.90 -5.45
C ALA A 84 2.62 -28.92 -4.31
N ASP A 85 1.35 -29.28 -4.13
CA ASP A 85 0.83 -30.50 -3.48
C ASP A 85 0.89 -30.55 -1.94
N ASP A 86 -0.25 -30.33 -1.29
CA ASP A 86 -1.16 -31.44 -0.99
C ASP A 86 -2.50 -30.97 -0.41
N THR A 87 -3.51 -31.78 -0.71
CA THR A 87 -4.93 -31.60 -0.46
C THR A 87 -5.29 -31.67 1.02
N GLU A 88 -6.36 -30.94 1.39
CA GLU A 88 -7.44 -31.35 2.31
C GLU A 88 -7.74 -30.36 3.45
N ALA A 89 -8.96 -29.84 3.40
CA ALA A 89 -9.71 -29.21 4.49
C ALA A 89 -11.13 -29.78 4.41
N PRO A 90 -11.97 -29.63 5.45
CA PRO A 90 -11.82 -30.13 6.82
C PRO A 90 -13.03 -31.01 7.21
N ASP A 91 -12.88 -32.01 8.09
CA ASP A 91 -14.04 -32.73 8.64
C ASP A 91 -14.72 -31.93 9.77
N GLU A 92 -15.87 -31.34 9.44
CA GLU A 92 -16.89 -30.91 10.40
C GLU A 92 -17.63 -32.14 10.97
N ILE A 93 -17.38 -32.45 12.24
CA ILE A 93 -18.17 -33.42 13.00
C ILE A 93 -19.50 -32.75 13.37
N THR A 94 -20.56 -33.10 12.66
CA THR A 94 -21.94 -32.81 13.06
C THR A 94 -22.52 -34.03 13.77
N ASP A 95 -23.03 -33.77 14.98
CA ASP A 95 -23.64 -34.73 15.90
C ASP A 95 -24.98 -35.25 15.35
N GLU A 96 -25.14 -36.57 15.37
CA GLU A 96 -26.21 -37.35 14.74
C GLU A 96 -27.47 -37.36 15.63
N ALA A 97 -28.64 -37.12 15.03
CA ALA A 97 -29.94 -37.25 15.69
C ALA A 97 -30.30 -38.72 15.95
N PRO A 98 -30.94 -39.08 17.08
CA PRO A 98 -31.48 -40.43 17.26
C PRO A 98 -32.96 -40.49 16.84
N ASP A 99 -33.32 -41.51 16.07
CA ASP A 99 -34.70 -42.01 15.97
C ASP A 99 -34.69 -43.55 16.01
N ASP A 100 -34.80 -44.10 17.22
CA ASP A 100 -34.91 -45.54 17.47
C ASP A 100 -36.34 -46.01 17.18
N GLY A 101 -36.53 -46.56 15.97
CA GLY A 101 -37.72 -47.31 15.59
C GLY A 101 -37.72 -48.71 16.22
N ALA A 102 -38.66 -48.92 17.13
CA ALA A 102 -38.98 -50.19 17.79
C ALA A 102 -39.26 -51.34 16.80
N GLY A 103 -38.83 -52.55 17.15
CA GLY A 103 -39.18 -53.77 16.42
C GLY A 103 -38.75 -55.03 17.17
N GLU A 104 -39.74 -55.76 17.65
CA GLU A 104 -39.68 -56.87 18.59
C GLU A 104 -38.82 -58.10 18.22
N THR A 105 -38.41 -58.73 19.33
CA THR A 105 -37.74 -60.00 19.63
C THR A 105 -38.31 -61.29 18.99
N PRO A 106 -37.67 -62.47 19.19
CA PRO A 106 -37.36 -63.47 18.16
C PRO A 106 -38.20 -64.76 18.38
N PRO A 107 -37.90 -65.89 17.74
CA PRO A 107 -37.17 -66.95 18.47
C PRO A 107 -36.31 -67.81 17.51
N GLY A 108 -35.43 -68.75 17.89
CA GLY A 108 -35.06 -69.42 19.12
C GLY A 108 -33.74 -70.19 18.83
N ARG A 109 -32.87 -70.38 19.82
CA ARG A 109 -32.64 -71.66 20.55
C ARG A 109 -32.42 -72.86 19.60
N GLU A 110 -31.29 -73.58 19.62
CA GLU A 110 -30.55 -74.11 20.79
C GLU A 110 -29.04 -74.35 20.53
N PRO A 111 -28.23 -74.46 21.60
CA PRO A 111 -26.78 -74.65 21.56
C PRO A 111 -26.36 -76.09 21.24
N THR A 112 -25.25 -76.24 20.50
CA THR A 112 -24.41 -77.44 20.54
C THR A 112 -23.67 -77.52 21.87
N PRO A 113 -23.71 -78.68 22.54
CA PRO A 113 -22.46 -79.22 23.06
C PRO A 113 -22.39 -80.74 22.89
N ASP A 114 -21.22 -81.25 22.52
CA ASP A 114 -20.90 -82.63 22.88
C ASP A 114 -19.39 -82.76 23.13
N ALA A 115 -19.06 -82.87 24.42
CA ALA A 115 -18.02 -83.69 25.04
C ALA A 115 -17.88 -83.30 26.52
#